data_AF-A0A0C2BGW3-F1
#
_entry.id   AF-A0A0C2BGW3-F1
#
_cell.length_a   1.000
_cell.length_b   1.000
_cell.length_c   1.000
_cell.angle_alpha   90.00
_cell.angle_beta   90.00
_cell.angle_gamma   90.00
#
_symmetry.space_group_name_H-M   'P 1'
#
loop_
_entity.id
_entity.type
_entity.pdbx_description
1 polymer ?
#
loop_
_entity_poly.entity_id
_entity_poly.type
_entity_poly.pdbx_seq_one_letter_code
_entity_poly.pdbx_strand_id
1 'polypeptide(L)'
;MDCWRASNKVDEQHNSARLRAKCAEEQTASEVWSEQYRMPPLEGTERAVPWGVRCRHQILTNAYTALVTEGTTSEADWAEIEENARTVTRAGWWIDQRSSEPEDLAELLMAATGADRPTENPFF
;
A
#
# COMPACT_ATOMS: atom_id res chain seq x y z
N MET A 1 37.11 1.83 -29.39
CA MET A 1 36.29 0.62 -29.28
C MET A 1 35.34 0.88 -28.13
N ASP A 2 34.14 1.42 -28.42
CA ASP A 2 33.22 1.94 -27.39
C ASP A 2 31.76 1.53 -27.63
N CYS A 3 31.53 0.50 -28.46
CA CYS A 3 30.17 0.10 -28.84
C CYS A 3 29.36 -0.47 -27.67
N TRP A 4 29.99 -1.04 -26.63
CA TRP A 4 29.26 -1.67 -25.53
C TRP A 4 28.66 -0.67 -24.51
N ARG A 5 29.35 0.45 -24.22
CA ARG A 5 28.80 1.50 -23.31
C ARG A 5 27.65 2.28 -23.94
N ALA A 6 27.67 2.46 -25.26
CA ALA A 6 26.63 3.19 -25.97
C ALA A 6 25.32 2.40 -25.99
N SER A 7 25.37 1.10 -26.27
CA SER A 7 24.19 0.21 -26.21
C SER A 7 23.60 0.14 -24.79
N ASN A 8 24.44 -0.04 -23.76
CA ASN A 8 23.95 -0.17 -22.39
C ASN A 8 23.22 1.10 -21.88
N LYS A 9 23.69 2.31 -22.25
CA LYS A 9 23.02 3.56 -21.88
C LYS A 9 21.66 3.73 -22.55
N VAL A 10 21.51 3.29 -23.80
CA VAL A 10 20.23 3.37 -24.53
C VAL A 10 19.25 2.36 -23.94
N ASP A 11 19.71 1.15 -23.62
CA ASP A 11 18.89 0.12 -22.96
C ASP A 11 18.46 0.56 -21.54
N GLU A 12 19.35 1.17 -20.75
CA GLU A 12 19.03 1.74 -19.44
C GLU A 12 18.01 2.89 -19.53
N GLN A 13 18.17 3.80 -20.49
CA GLN A 13 17.23 4.91 -20.70
C GLN A 13 15.86 4.42 -21.16
N HIS A 14 15.81 3.47 -22.09
CA HIS A 14 14.57 2.87 -22.58
C HIS A 14 13.84 2.09 -21.47
N ASN A 15 14.58 1.33 -20.66
CA ASN A 15 14.03 0.64 -19.49
C ASN A 15 13.51 1.64 -18.44
N SER A 16 14.26 2.72 -18.18
CA SER A 16 13.86 3.75 -17.22
C SER A 16 12.56 4.45 -17.62
N ALA A 17 12.36 4.75 -18.90
CA ALA A 17 11.14 5.38 -19.39
C ALA A 17 9.93 4.43 -19.28
N ARG A 18 10.12 3.15 -19.63
CA ARG A 18 9.09 2.12 -19.50
C ARG A 18 8.69 1.85 -18.05
N LEU A 19 9.66 1.81 -17.13
CA LEU A 19 9.40 1.66 -15.70
C LEU A 19 8.65 2.86 -15.13
N ARG A 20 8.96 4.09 -15.57
CA ARG A 20 8.25 5.30 -15.14
C ARG A 20 6.80 5.33 -15.64
N ALA A 21 6.56 4.96 -16.89
CA ALA A 21 5.22 4.86 -17.45
C ALA A 21 4.39 3.81 -16.69
N LYS A 22 4.95 2.61 -16.48
CA LYS A 22 4.29 1.55 -15.70
C LYS A 22 4.01 1.96 -14.25
N CYS A 23 4.96 2.62 -13.58
CA CYS A 23 4.74 3.13 -12.23
C CYS A 23 3.65 4.21 -12.18
N ALA A 24 3.52 5.06 -13.22
CA ALA A 24 2.48 6.07 -13.29
C ALA A 24 1.09 5.44 -13.47
N GLU A 25 0.97 4.42 -14.33
CA GLU A 25 -0.28 3.66 -14.49
C GLU A 25 -0.71 2.97 -13.18
N GLU A 26 0.23 2.32 -12.49
CA GLU A 26 -0.01 1.65 -11.19
C GLU A 26 -0.41 2.66 -10.10
N GLN A 27 0.15 3.88 -10.15
CA GLN A 27 -0.21 4.96 -9.24
C GLN A 27 -1.65 5.43 -9.46
N THR A 28 -2.03 5.72 -10.71
CA THR A 28 -3.40 6.14 -11.06
C THR A 28 -4.43 5.06 -10.70
N ALA A 29 -4.12 3.78 -10.96
CA ALA A 29 -5.00 2.69 -10.57
C ALA A 29 -5.22 2.65 -9.04
N SER A 30 -4.17 2.90 -8.25
CA SER A 30 -4.23 2.91 -6.78
C SER A 30 -5.02 4.12 -6.23
N GLU A 31 -4.96 5.26 -6.91
CA GLU A 31 -5.74 6.46 -6.58
C GLU A 31 -7.23 6.25 -6.88
N VAL A 32 -7.56 5.78 -8.08
CA VAL A 32 -8.95 5.46 -8.47
C VAL A 32 -9.56 4.42 -7.54
N TRP A 33 -8.80 3.37 -7.20
CA TRP A 33 -9.23 2.36 -6.23
C TRP A 33 -9.45 2.99 -4.84
N SER A 34 -8.53 3.86 -4.38
CA SER A 34 -8.69 4.53 -3.08
C SER A 34 -9.97 5.37 -3.04
N GLU A 35 -10.31 6.07 -4.12
CA GLU A 35 -11.57 6.83 -4.21
C GLU A 35 -12.80 5.92 -4.20
N GLN A 36 -12.78 4.84 -5.00
CA GLN A 36 -13.87 3.88 -5.09
C GLN A 36 -14.22 3.25 -3.73
N TYR A 37 -13.18 2.87 -2.97
CA TYR A 37 -13.33 2.22 -1.66
C TYR A 37 -13.32 3.22 -0.48
N ARG A 38 -13.36 4.53 -0.78
CA ARG A 38 -13.39 5.64 0.18
C ARG A 38 -12.27 5.56 1.21
N MET A 39 -11.08 5.22 0.76
CA MET A 39 -9.90 5.14 1.60
C MET A 39 -9.38 6.54 1.92
N PRO A 40 -9.19 6.91 3.20
CA PRO A 40 -8.68 8.23 3.55
C PRO A 40 -7.31 8.54 2.92
N PRO A 41 -6.99 9.82 2.68
CA PRO A 41 -5.66 10.21 2.21
C PRO A 41 -4.60 9.77 3.23
N LEU A 42 -3.45 9.31 2.73
CA LEU A 42 -2.35 8.92 3.61
C LEU A 42 -1.50 10.13 4.01
N GLU A 43 -0.97 10.07 5.23
CA GLU A 43 -0.11 11.05 5.85
C GLU A 43 1.36 10.62 5.75
N GLY A 44 2.24 11.58 5.48
CA GLY A 44 3.67 11.33 5.37
C GLY A 44 4.37 12.36 4.49
N THR A 45 5.60 12.06 4.10
CA THR A 45 6.35 12.91 3.17
C THR A 45 5.76 12.85 1.76
N GLU A 46 5.97 13.88 0.95
CA GLU A 46 5.57 13.92 -0.47
C GLU A 46 6.07 12.73 -1.28
N ARG A 47 7.21 12.13 -0.87
CA ARG A 47 7.77 10.93 -1.49
C ARG A 47 7.14 9.64 -0.98
N ALA A 48 6.74 9.61 0.29
CA ALA A 48 6.20 8.41 0.93
C ALA A 48 4.72 8.21 0.60
N VAL A 49 3.93 9.29 0.51
CA VAL A 49 2.47 9.18 0.31
C VAL A 49 2.09 8.41 -0.96
N PRO A 50 2.62 8.72 -2.17
CA PRO A 50 2.27 7.97 -3.37
C PRO A 50 2.64 6.48 -3.26
N TRP A 51 3.83 6.19 -2.71
CA TRP A 51 4.27 4.81 -2.53
C TRP A 51 3.40 4.06 -1.50
N GLY A 52 3.04 4.72 -0.40
CA GLY A 52 2.13 4.18 0.60
C GLY A 52 0.76 3.87 0.02
N VAL A 53 0.21 4.73 -0.84
CA VAL A 53 -1.08 4.51 -1.51
C VAL A 53 -1.02 3.26 -2.39
N ARG A 54 0.07 3.10 -3.15
CA ARG A 54 0.30 1.90 -3.95
C ARG A 54 0.45 0.64 -3.09
N CYS A 55 1.22 0.71 -2.01
CA CYS A 55 1.39 -0.41 -1.08
C CYS A 55 0.06 -0.81 -0.43
N ARG A 56 -0.73 0.15 0.05
CA ARG A 56 -2.06 -0.09 0.62
C ARG A 56 -2.97 -0.81 -0.37
N HIS A 57 -3.03 -0.33 -1.61
CA HIS A 57 -3.82 -0.98 -2.65
C HIS A 57 -3.36 -2.42 -2.88
N GLN A 58 -2.05 -2.65 -3.07
CA GLN A 58 -1.53 -4.00 -3.30
C GLN A 58 -1.80 -4.96 -2.13
N ILE A 59 -1.60 -4.50 -0.89
CA ILE A 59 -1.82 -5.29 0.32
C ILE A 59 -3.31 -5.69 0.41
N LEU A 60 -4.22 -4.73 0.26
CA LEU A 60 -5.66 -4.98 0.40
C LEU A 60 -6.22 -5.82 -0.76
N THR A 61 -5.74 -5.62 -1.99
CA THR A 61 -6.10 -6.49 -3.11
C THR A 61 -5.63 -7.92 -2.90
N ASN A 62 -4.35 -8.10 -2.51
CA ASN A 62 -3.81 -9.44 -2.27
C ASN A 62 -4.51 -10.14 -1.10
N ALA A 63 -4.81 -9.41 -0.03
CA ALA A 63 -5.52 -9.95 1.12
C ALA A 63 -6.95 -10.32 0.78
N TYR A 64 -7.68 -9.50 0.01
CA TYR A 64 -9.02 -9.86 -0.44
C TYR A 64 -9.01 -11.12 -1.31
N THR A 65 -8.06 -11.22 -2.25
CA THR A 65 -7.92 -12.42 -3.08
C THR A 65 -7.64 -13.66 -2.23
N ALA A 66 -6.63 -13.62 -1.35
CA ALA A 66 -6.25 -14.78 -0.56
C ALA A 66 -7.30 -15.18 0.48
N LEU A 67 -7.93 -14.22 1.15
CA LEU A 67 -8.80 -14.48 2.29
C LEU A 67 -10.27 -14.69 1.89
N VAL A 68 -10.78 -13.89 0.95
CA VAL A 68 -12.21 -13.89 0.59
C VAL A 68 -12.46 -14.67 -0.70
N THR A 69 -11.65 -14.45 -1.73
CA THR A 69 -11.87 -15.11 -3.04
C THR A 69 -11.40 -16.56 -3.03
N GLU A 70 -10.22 -16.81 -2.47
CA GLU A 70 -9.59 -18.14 -2.42
C GLU A 70 -9.72 -18.81 -1.05
N GLY A 71 -9.93 -18.01 -0.01
CA GLY A 71 -10.06 -18.45 1.37
C GLY A 71 -11.50 -18.64 1.82
N THR A 72 -11.69 -18.63 3.15
CA THR A 72 -13.00 -18.84 3.79
C THR A 72 -13.50 -17.61 4.53
N THR A 73 -12.80 -16.48 4.46
CA THR A 73 -13.19 -15.24 5.12
C THR A 73 -14.44 -14.71 4.47
N SER A 74 -15.46 -14.41 5.28
CA SER A 74 -16.71 -13.89 4.75
C SER A 74 -16.56 -12.41 4.35
N GLU A 75 -17.45 -11.93 3.46
CA GLU A 75 -17.54 -10.50 3.13
C GLU A 75 -17.80 -9.63 4.37
N ALA A 76 -18.47 -10.17 5.40
CA ALA A 76 -18.74 -9.45 6.64
C ALA A 76 -17.47 -9.28 7.49
N ASP A 77 -16.65 -10.34 7.61
CA ASP A 77 -15.37 -10.27 8.32
C ASP A 77 -14.37 -9.40 7.54
N TRP A 78 -14.39 -9.46 6.21
CA TRP A 78 -13.60 -8.56 5.37
C TRP A 78 -13.97 -7.09 5.56
N ALA A 79 -15.25 -6.76 5.70
CA ALA A 79 -15.68 -5.39 5.94
C ALA A 79 -15.10 -4.80 7.24
N GLU A 80 -14.90 -5.62 8.28
CA GLU A 80 -14.23 -5.22 9.52
C GLU A 80 -12.74 -4.94 9.29
N ILE A 81 -12.06 -5.80 8.51
CA ILE A 81 -10.66 -5.59 8.11
C ILE A 81 -10.52 -4.29 7.31
N GLU A 82 -11.40 -4.04 6.34
CA GLU A 82 -11.39 -2.80 5.56
C GLU A 82 -11.64 -1.57 6.43
N GLU A 83 -12.55 -1.65 7.40
CA GLU A 83 -12.81 -0.52 8.30
C GLU A 83 -11.58 -0.21 9.16
N ASN A 84 -10.92 -1.23 9.70
CA ASN A 84 -9.65 -1.06 10.41
C ASN A 84 -8.58 -0.47 9.49
N ALA A 85 -8.49 -0.90 8.23
CA ALA A 85 -7.57 -0.35 7.25
C ALA A 85 -7.80 1.16 6.99
N ARG A 86 -9.06 1.62 6.98
CA ARG A 86 -9.38 3.05 6.80
C ARG A 86 -8.82 3.92 7.92
N THR A 87 -8.66 3.39 9.13
CA THR A 87 -8.13 4.15 10.26
C THR A 87 -6.61 4.33 10.23
N VAL A 88 -5.87 3.53 9.45
CA VAL A 88 -4.42 3.62 9.37
C VAL A 88 -4.00 4.57 8.24
N THR A 89 -3.77 5.85 8.59
CA THR A 89 -3.42 6.89 7.60
C THR A 89 -1.91 7.05 7.38
N ARG A 90 -1.04 6.52 8.24
CA ARG A 90 0.42 6.68 8.09
C ARG A 90 0.96 5.92 6.87
N ALA A 91 1.44 6.64 5.86
CA ALA A 91 2.01 6.06 4.63
C ALA A 91 3.20 5.13 4.92
N GLY A 92 4.04 5.49 5.89
CA GLY A 92 5.18 4.67 6.31
C GLY A 92 4.77 3.27 6.78
N TRP A 93 3.63 3.16 7.47
CA TRP A 93 3.15 1.87 7.97
C TRP A 93 2.80 0.92 6.82
N TRP A 94 2.06 1.38 5.81
CA TRP A 94 1.73 0.60 4.62
C TRP A 94 2.96 0.17 3.83
N ILE A 95 3.97 1.03 3.77
CA ILE A 95 5.26 0.71 3.15
C ILE A 95 5.97 -0.41 3.92
N ASP A 96 5.95 -0.37 5.25
CA ASP A 96 6.58 -1.37 6.10
C ASP A 96 5.89 -2.73 5.97
N GLN A 97 4.56 -2.76 5.79
CA GLN A 97 3.77 -4.00 5.61
C GLN A 97 3.74 -4.58 4.18
N ARG A 98 4.43 -3.97 3.22
CA ARG A 98 4.37 -4.35 1.79
C ARG A 98 4.75 -5.81 1.47
N SER A 99 5.38 -6.51 2.42
CA SER A 99 5.83 -7.89 2.29
C SER A 99 5.29 -8.80 3.39
N SER A 100 4.28 -8.34 4.12
CA SER A 100 3.58 -9.14 5.12
C SER A 100 2.65 -10.14 4.43
N GLU A 101 2.39 -11.26 5.11
CA GLU A 101 1.48 -12.26 4.59
C GLU A 101 0.02 -11.76 4.67
N PRO A 102 -0.85 -12.13 3.71
CA PRO A 102 -2.27 -11.78 3.73
C PRO A 102 -2.98 -12.13 5.04
N GLU A 103 -2.64 -13.27 5.63
CA GLU A 103 -3.25 -13.82 6.84
C GLU A 103 -2.96 -12.96 8.08
N ASP A 104 -1.83 -12.28 8.10
CA ASP A 104 -1.40 -11.43 9.23
C ASP A 104 -2.08 -10.04 9.20
N LEU A 105 -2.74 -9.67 8.09
CA LEU A 105 -3.23 -8.30 7.89
C LEU A 105 -4.18 -7.83 8.99
N ALA A 106 -5.11 -8.69 9.40
CA ALA A 106 -6.07 -8.34 10.45
C ALA A 106 -5.37 -8.05 11.78
N GLU A 107 -4.39 -8.87 12.16
CA GLU A 107 -3.60 -8.69 13.38
C GLU A 107 -2.74 -7.40 13.30
N LEU A 108 -2.07 -7.19 12.17
CA LEU A 108 -1.24 -6.00 11.94
C LEU A 108 -2.06 -4.71 12.02
N LEU A 109 -3.27 -4.69 11.44
CA LEU A 109 -4.17 -3.55 11.52
C LEU A 109 -4.62 -3.29 12.96
N MET A 110 -5.04 -4.32 13.70
CA MET A 110 -5.40 -4.17 15.12
C MET A 110 -4.24 -3.60 15.96
N ALA A 111 -3.00 -4.06 15.70
CA ALA A 111 -1.82 -3.53 16.38
C ALA A 111 -1.55 -2.06 16.03
N ALA A 112 -1.80 -1.67 14.78
CA ALA A 112 -1.62 -0.29 14.32
C ALA A 112 -2.65 0.68 14.92
N THR A 113 -3.92 0.27 15.02
CA THR A 113 -5.01 1.08 15.57
C THR A 113 -4.94 1.21 17.09
N GLY A 114 -4.42 0.18 17.78
CA GLY A 114 -4.17 0.24 19.22
C GLY A 114 -3.15 1.31 19.62
N ALA A 115 -2.19 1.61 18.75
CA ALA A 115 -1.14 2.61 18.98
C ALA A 115 -1.56 4.06 18.67
N ASP A 116 -2.60 4.26 17.86
CA ASP A 116 -3.12 5.59 17.49
C ASP A 116 -4.18 6.13 18.48
N ARG A 117 -4.50 5.38 19.54
CA ARG A 117 -5.18 5.98 20.69
C ARG A 117 -4.18 6.89 21.41
N PRO A 118 -4.43 8.21 21.53
CA PRO A 118 -3.66 9.02 22.46
C PRO A 118 -3.88 8.38 23.83
N THR A 119 -2.82 7.78 24.36
CA THR A 119 -2.73 7.57 25.81
C THR A 119 -2.68 8.99 26.36
N GLU A 120 -3.85 9.55 26.70
CA GLU A 120 -3.94 10.74 27.54
C GLU A 120 -3.13 10.41 28.78
N ASN A 121 -1.89 10.88 28.81
CA ASN A 121 -1.04 10.82 29.98
C ASN A 121 -1.62 11.84 30.98
N PRO A 122 -2.33 11.42 32.05
CA PRO A 122 -3.08 12.34 32.90
C PRO A 122 -2.20 12.97 33.98
N PHE A 123 -0.92 13.20 33.69
CA PHE A 123 0.03 13.86 34.57
C PHE A 123 0.73 15.00 33.83
N PHE A 124 0.02 16.12 33.68
CA PHE A 124 0.57 17.45 33.44
C PHE A 124 -0.09 18.46 34.37
#